data_AF-A0AAU9UYB3-F1
#
_entry.id   AF-A0AAU9UYB3-F1
#
_cell.length_a   1.000
_cell.length_b   1.000
_cell.length_c   1.000
_cell.angle_alpha   90.00
_cell.angle_beta   90.00
_cell.angle_gamma   90.00
#
_symmetry.space_group_name_H-M   'P 1'
#
loop_
_entity.id
_entity.type
_entity.pdbx_description
1 polymer ?
#
loop_
_entity_poly.entity_id
_entity_poly.type
_entity_poly.pdbx_seq_one_letter_code
_entity_poly.pdbx_strand_id
1 'polypeptide(L)'
;MSSSRRKCKYSSDLFCYICGIYILKKQKRNITDFVKETYAEYFGFKMDKLDKSWVPNKVCKSCVESLRLWKKGERSGLDFGIPMIWMEPKNHVDDCYFCVVDAKGFNRNQTWRYPDLQSTKCPVLHSETLPRPVYVSKVIRMPSETMMLPNSQESKQSTSGSEWEGETSTPKLFSQNELSDLIRDLNLSKQESELLASRLKEKNLLAPTVTITTYRTRESELLQFFDENEGLVYCTDIAKLLLDMGLKEYKPTEWRLFIDSCKRSLKCVLLHNGNKFASIPIALHSTKLKEEYENVKLVLEKIKYSEHQWPICVDLKMVNFLLGQQSGYTKYPCFLCMWDSRAKQLHWEQDVWPARNSLTVGKANVIREPLVNRDKIILPPLHIKLGMIKQFVKALDKEGDCFKYICRKFPKLSMEKLKGGIFDGPQIRQLIKDADFIKVMTVPESEAWESFVLVVENFLGNHKAPNYEEIVQNMLTNFQTLGANMSIKLHYLRNHLDKFPDNLGNYSEEQGERFHQDLKVMEERYQGRWDCHMMADYCWSLKRDCPRKNY
;
A
#
# COMPACT_ATOMS: atom_id res chain seq x y z
N MET A 1 -26.54 -42.00 24.44
CA MET A 1 -27.08 -40.85 23.69
C MET A 1 -26.27 -40.68 22.41
N SER A 2 -26.97 -40.60 21.27
CA SER A 2 -26.46 -40.45 19.90
C SER A 2 -25.19 -39.58 19.80
N SER A 3 -24.12 -40.16 19.24
CA SER A 3 -22.90 -39.45 18.82
C SER A 3 -23.27 -38.43 17.74
N SER A 4 -23.43 -37.18 18.16
CA SER A 4 -23.46 -36.03 17.25
C SER A 4 -22.10 -35.99 16.55
N ARG A 5 -22.00 -36.56 15.34
CA ARG A 5 -20.85 -36.38 14.44
C ARG A 5 -20.58 -34.88 14.31
N ARG A 6 -19.44 -34.40 14.84
CA ARG A 6 -19.00 -33.00 14.69
C ARG A 6 -19.00 -32.68 13.19
N LYS A 7 -19.81 -31.71 12.76
CA LYS A 7 -19.89 -31.27 11.35
C LYS A 7 -18.72 -30.31 11.06
N CYS A 8 -18.10 -30.44 9.89
CA CYS A 8 -17.05 -29.54 9.44
C CYS A 8 -17.54 -28.08 9.35
N LYS A 9 -16.63 -27.11 9.58
CA LYS A 9 -16.91 -25.65 9.49
C LYS A 9 -17.43 -25.23 8.12
N TYR A 10 -16.86 -25.78 7.05
CA TYR A 10 -17.31 -25.59 5.67
C TYR A 10 -17.65 -26.94 5.02
N SER A 11 -18.58 -26.92 4.07
CA SER A 11 -18.90 -28.10 3.25
C SER A 11 -17.76 -28.36 2.25
N SER A 12 -17.37 -29.63 2.06
CA SER A 12 -16.37 -30.04 1.07
C SER A 12 -16.70 -29.56 -0.34
N ASP A 13 -17.99 -29.44 -0.62
CA ASP A 13 -18.59 -28.99 -1.87
C ASP A 13 -18.33 -27.52 -2.23
N LEU A 14 -17.73 -26.76 -1.31
CA LEU A 14 -17.28 -25.37 -1.53
C LEU A 14 -15.84 -25.30 -2.03
N PHE A 15 -15.13 -26.42 -2.15
CA PHE A 15 -13.74 -26.47 -2.60
C PHE A 15 -13.60 -27.23 -3.92
N CYS A 16 -12.54 -26.95 -4.66
CA CYS A 16 -12.21 -27.65 -5.90
C CYS A 16 -11.42 -28.93 -5.62
N TYR A 17 -11.86 -30.06 -6.19
CA TYR A 17 -11.14 -31.33 -6.10
C TYR A 17 -9.71 -31.23 -6.66
N ILE A 18 -9.52 -30.55 -7.80
CA ILE A 18 -8.26 -30.56 -8.56
C ILE A 18 -7.21 -29.61 -7.95
N CYS A 19 -7.63 -28.41 -7.57
CA CYS A 19 -6.70 -27.36 -7.12
C CYS A 19 -6.88 -26.93 -5.65
N GLY A 20 -7.86 -27.46 -4.93
CA GLY A 20 -8.09 -27.11 -3.52
C GLY A 20 -8.72 -25.75 -3.26
N ILE A 21 -8.89 -24.93 -4.31
CA ILE A 21 -9.34 -23.55 -4.17
C ILE A 21 -10.81 -23.49 -3.79
N TYR A 22 -11.15 -22.57 -2.88
CA TYR A 22 -12.53 -22.24 -2.53
C TYR A 22 -13.30 -21.68 -3.74
N ILE A 23 -14.48 -22.22 -4.02
CA ILE A 23 -15.25 -21.93 -5.22
C ILE A 23 -16.47 -21.05 -4.90
N LEU A 24 -16.54 -19.87 -5.53
CA LEU A 24 -17.76 -19.06 -5.54
C LEU A 24 -18.89 -19.77 -6.30
N LYS A 25 -20.15 -19.61 -5.87
CA LYS A 25 -21.33 -20.26 -6.50
C LYS A 25 -21.37 -20.14 -8.03
N LYS A 26 -20.94 -19.01 -8.62
CA LYS A 26 -20.91 -18.78 -10.09
C LYS A 26 -19.81 -19.56 -10.84
N GLN A 27 -18.77 -20.02 -10.15
CA GLN A 27 -17.63 -20.75 -10.72
C GLN A 27 -17.67 -22.25 -10.44
N LYS A 28 -18.68 -22.73 -9.70
CA LYS A 28 -18.86 -24.12 -9.30
C LYS A 28 -19.37 -24.97 -10.49
N ARG A 29 -18.68 -26.06 -10.78
CA ARG A 29 -19.04 -27.04 -11.82
C ARG A 29 -19.12 -28.45 -11.21
N ASN A 30 -19.96 -29.29 -11.80
CA ASN A 30 -20.03 -30.71 -11.48
C ASN A 30 -18.89 -31.46 -12.19
N ILE A 31 -18.44 -32.55 -11.58
CA ILE A 31 -17.49 -33.46 -12.21
C ILE A 31 -18.27 -34.29 -13.26
N THR A 32 -18.11 -33.95 -14.53
CA THR A 32 -18.68 -34.71 -15.66
C THR A 32 -17.71 -35.78 -16.14
N ASP A 33 -18.17 -36.74 -16.94
CA ASP A 33 -17.29 -37.80 -17.47
C ASP A 33 -16.15 -37.24 -18.33
N PHE A 34 -16.40 -36.16 -19.07
CA PHE A 34 -15.35 -35.38 -19.72
C PHE A 34 -14.22 -34.94 -18.78
N VAL A 35 -14.56 -34.47 -17.57
CA VAL A 35 -13.56 -34.03 -16.58
C VAL A 35 -12.79 -35.22 -16.04
N LYS A 36 -13.46 -36.36 -15.78
CA LYS A 36 -12.80 -37.58 -15.30
C LYS A 36 -11.81 -38.14 -16.32
N GLU A 37 -12.21 -38.21 -17.59
CA GLU A 37 -11.38 -38.71 -18.69
C GLU A 37 -10.18 -37.79 -18.93
N THR A 38 -10.42 -36.48 -19.06
CA THR A 38 -9.37 -35.52 -19.34
C THR A 38 -8.41 -35.35 -18.16
N TYR A 39 -8.90 -35.51 -16.92
CA TYR A 39 -8.05 -35.54 -15.73
C TYR A 39 -7.13 -36.76 -15.71
N ALA A 40 -7.65 -37.95 -16.04
CA ALA A 40 -6.85 -39.17 -16.13
C ALA A 40 -5.81 -39.10 -17.26
N GLU A 41 -6.17 -38.47 -18.39
CA GLU A 41 -5.25 -38.21 -19.50
C GLU A 41 -4.15 -37.20 -19.11
N TYR A 42 -4.47 -36.17 -18.31
CA TYR A 42 -3.52 -35.13 -17.92
C TYR A 42 -2.56 -35.56 -16.81
N PHE A 43 -3.08 -36.21 -15.76
CA PHE A 43 -2.31 -36.57 -14.56
C PHE A 43 -1.84 -38.03 -14.53
N GLY A 44 -2.35 -38.89 -15.42
CA GLY A 44 -1.98 -40.30 -15.49
C GLY A 44 -2.69 -41.22 -14.48
N PHE A 45 -3.57 -40.69 -13.63
CA PHE A 45 -4.36 -41.48 -12.67
C PHE A 45 -5.80 -40.95 -12.56
N LYS A 46 -6.74 -41.82 -12.15
CA LYS A 46 -8.17 -41.51 -12.09
C LYS A 46 -8.54 -40.72 -10.83
N MET A 47 -9.67 -40.02 -10.90
CA MET A 47 -10.27 -39.40 -9.72
C MET A 47 -10.89 -40.49 -8.83
N ASP A 48 -10.40 -40.59 -7.60
CA ASP A 48 -10.84 -41.59 -6.62
C ASP A 48 -11.56 -40.94 -5.42
N LYS A 49 -12.33 -41.75 -4.68
CA LYS A 49 -12.93 -41.43 -3.38
C LYS A 49 -13.99 -40.31 -3.39
N LEU A 50 -14.66 -40.09 -4.52
CA LEU A 50 -15.76 -39.11 -4.67
C LEU A 50 -17.02 -39.47 -3.84
N ASP A 51 -17.11 -40.68 -3.30
CA ASP A 51 -18.15 -41.12 -2.38
C ASP A 51 -17.91 -40.65 -0.93
N LYS A 52 -16.72 -40.13 -0.61
CA LYS A 52 -16.33 -39.76 0.75
C LYS A 52 -16.68 -38.31 1.07
N SER A 53 -17.21 -38.07 2.27
CA SER A 53 -17.62 -36.74 2.75
C SER A 53 -16.46 -35.77 2.95
N TRP A 54 -15.23 -36.28 3.12
CA TRP A 54 -14.01 -35.49 3.28
C TRP A 54 -13.32 -35.15 1.94
N VAL A 55 -13.92 -35.53 0.81
CA VAL A 55 -13.43 -35.22 -0.54
C VAL A 55 -14.42 -34.25 -1.22
N PRO A 56 -13.94 -33.20 -1.92
CA PRO A 56 -14.82 -32.32 -2.69
C PRO A 56 -15.41 -33.01 -3.92
N ASN A 57 -16.72 -32.89 -4.13
CA ASN A 57 -17.41 -33.44 -5.30
C ASN A 57 -17.60 -32.45 -6.44
N LYS A 58 -16.82 -31.36 -6.41
CA LYS A 58 -17.01 -30.18 -7.26
C LYS A 58 -15.66 -29.68 -7.76
N VAL A 59 -15.69 -29.04 -8.94
CA VAL A 59 -14.51 -28.47 -9.57
C VAL A 59 -14.77 -27.03 -9.98
N CYS A 60 -13.73 -26.20 -10.01
CA CYS A 60 -13.84 -24.80 -10.41
C CYS A 60 -13.82 -24.66 -11.93
N LYS A 61 -14.49 -23.62 -12.45
CA LYS A 61 -14.55 -23.34 -13.90
C LYS A 61 -13.15 -23.18 -14.52
N SER A 62 -12.18 -22.59 -13.81
CA SER A 62 -10.82 -22.40 -14.34
C SER A 62 -10.13 -23.73 -14.61
N CYS A 63 -10.16 -24.69 -13.67
CA CYS A 63 -9.56 -26.01 -13.91
C CYS A 63 -10.21 -26.74 -15.09
N VAL A 64 -11.54 -26.65 -15.23
CA VAL A 64 -12.26 -27.28 -16.35
C VAL A 64 -11.89 -26.64 -17.69
N GLU A 65 -11.80 -25.31 -17.77
CA GLU A 65 -11.40 -24.63 -19.01
C GLU A 65 -9.92 -24.88 -19.34
N SER A 66 -9.01 -24.90 -18.35
CA SER A 66 -7.59 -25.23 -18.57
C SER A 66 -7.43 -26.66 -19.12
N LEU A 67 -8.14 -27.64 -18.57
CA LEU A 67 -8.15 -29.01 -19.10
C LEU A 67 -8.75 -29.09 -20.51
N ARG A 68 -9.81 -28.31 -20.79
CA ARG A 68 -10.42 -28.25 -22.12
C ARG A 68 -9.47 -27.65 -23.16
N LEU A 69 -8.81 -26.54 -22.84
CA LEU A 69 -7.86 -25.87 -23.74
C LEU A 69 -6.62 -26.74 -23.99
N TRP A 70 -6.18 -27.49 -22.97
CA TRP A 70 -5.11 -28.49 -23.12
C TRP A 70 -5.51 -29.60 -24.09
N LYS A 71 -6.71 -30.17 -23.94
CA LYS A 71 -7.22 -31.22 -24.84
C LYS A 71 -7.40 -30.74 -26.29
N LYS A 72 -7.52 -29.42 -26.50
CA LYS A 72 -7.56 -28.79 -27.83
C LYS A 72 -6.18 -28.39 -28.37
N GLY A 73 -5.12 -28.50 -27.57
CA GLY A 73 -3.76 -28.06 -27.96
C GLY A 73 -3.55 -26.54 -27.98
N GLU A 74 -4.51 -25.74 -27.50
CA GLU A 74 -4.45 -24.27 -27.56
C GLU A 74 -3.62 -23.64 -26.42
N ARG A 75 -3.38 -24.38 -25.32
CA ARG A 75 -2.54 -23.96 -24.18
C ARG A 75 -1.88 -25.16 -23.48
N SER A 76 -0.82 -24.87 -22.72
CA SER A 76 -0.05 -25.83 -21.92
C SER A 76 -0.76 -26.38 -20.67
N GLY A 77 -2.08 -26.19 -20.53
CA GLY A 77 -2.90 -26.79 -19.47
C GLY A 77 -2.88 -26.10 -18.11
N LEU A 78 -2.81 -26.90 -17.04
CA LEU A 78 -2.78 -26.45 -15.65
C LEU A 78 -1.36 -26.05 -15.25
N ASP A 79 -1.21 -25.22 -14.22
CA ASP A 79 0.12 -24.76 -13.76
C ASP A 79 0.86 -25.76 -12.85
N PHE A 80 0.21 -26.86 -12.50
CA PHE A 80 0.74 -27.91 -11.63
C PHE A 80 0.64 -29.29 -12.30
N GLY A 81 1.66 -30.11 -12.05
CA GLY A 81 1.77 -31.48 -12.56
C GLY A 81 1.23 -32.53 -11.61
N ILE A 82 1.10 -32.21 -10.32
CA ILE A 82 0.41 -33.04 -9.33
C ILE A 82 -0.78 -32.24 -8.79
N PRO A 83 -2.01 -32.76 -8.89
CA PRO A 83 -3.21 -32.10 -8.38
C PRO A 83 -3.26 -32.24 -6.84
N MET A 84 -4.24 -31.59 -6.22
CA MET A 84 -4.41 -31.71 -4.78
C MET A 84 -4.74 -33.16 -4.38
N ILE A 85 -4.04 -33.69 -3.37
CA ILE A 85 -4.24 -35.04 -2.87
C ILE A 85 -5.06 -34.97 -1.57
N TRP A 86 -6.14 -35.75 -1.53
CA TRP A 86 -7.06 -35.82 -0.39
C TRP A 86 -6.89 -37.14 0.37
N MET A 87 -6.72 -37.06 1.69
CA MET A 87 -6.66 -38.18 2.63
C MET A 87 -7.65 -37.97 3.79
N GLU A 88 -7.95 -39.04 4.52
CA GLU A 88 -8.91 -38.98 5.63
C GLU A 88 -8.34 -38.16 6.80
N PRO A 89 -9.06 -37.14 7.30
CA PRO A 89 -8.58 -36.29 8.38
C PRO A 89 -8.63 -37.02 9.72
N LYS A 90 -7.56 -36.92 10.53
CA LYS A 90 -7.50 -37.51 11.88
C LYS A 90 -8.37 -36.78 12.90
N ASN A 91 -8.56 -35.48 12.71
CA ASN A 91 -9.42 -34.66 13.56
C ASN A 91 -9.94 -33.40 12.82
N HIS A 92 -10.88 -32.68 13.43
CA HIS A 92 -11.49 -31.47 12.86
C HIS A 92 -10.89 -30.15 13.36
N VAL A 93 -9.77 -30.19 14.09
CA VAL A 93 -9.15 -29.03 14.75
C VAL A 93 -7.93 -28.54 13.98
N ASP A 94 -6.98 -29.43 13.69
CA ASP A 94 -5.73 -29.10 12.99
C ASP A 94 -5.52 -29.89 11.69
N ASP A 95 -6.23 -31.02 11.51
CA ASP A 95 -6.03 -31.93 10.39
C ASP A 95 -7.23 -32.03 9.44
N CYS A 96 -8.24 -31.18 9.56
CA CYS A 96 -9.35 -31.11 8.60
C CYS A 96 -9.24 -29.86 7.74
N TYR A 97 -8.93 -30.05 6.46
CA TYR A 97 -8.78 -28.96 5.49
C TYR A 97 -9.96 -27.98 5.49
N PHE A 98 -11.20 -28.48 5.57
CA PHE A 98 -12.40 -27.63 5.58
C PHE A 98 -12.64 -26.89 6.89
N CYS A 99 -11.95 -27.23 7.97
CA CYS A 99 -12.06 -26.54 9.26
C CYS A 99 -10.93 -25.54 9.47
N VAL A 100 -9.73 -25.87 8.97
CA VAL A 100 -8.52 -25.06 9.06
C VAL A 100 -8.54 -23.89 8.06
N VAL A 101 -9.07 -24.08 6.85
CA VAL A 101 -9.12 -23.02 5.84
C VAL A 101 -10.11 -21.92 6.25
N ASP A 102 -9.64 -20.66 6.35
CA ASP A 102 -10.49 -19.50 6.60
C ASP A 102 -11.02 -18.91 5.28
N ALA A 103 -12.25 -19.23 4.91
CA ALA A 103 -12.87 -18.81 3.65
C ALA A 103 -13.62 -17.45 3.73
N LYS A 104 -13.41 -16.65 4.77
CA LYS A 104 -14.07 -15.34 4.94
C LYS A 104 -13.44 -14.29 3.99
N GLY A 105 -14.26 -13.70 3.11
CA GLY A 105 -13.87 -12.51 2.31
C GLY A 105 -13.36 -12.75 0.87
N PHE A 106 -13.69 -13.89 0.24
CA PHE A 106 -13.19 -14.25 -1.10
C PHE A 106 -13.44 -13.17 -2.19
N ASN A 107 -12.38 -12.45 -2.59
CA ASN A 107 -12.34 -11.53 -3.73
C ASN A 107 -11.37 -12.03 -4.82
N ARG A 108 -11.66 -11.72 -6.09
CA ARG A 108 -10.96 -12.22 -7.31
C ARG A 108 -9.44 -11.99 -7.39
N ASN A 109 -8.84 -11.23 -6.46
CA ASN A 109 -7.46 -10.73 -6.55
C ASN A 109 -6.51 -11.20 -5.42
N GLN A 110 -6.90 -12.16 -4.57
CA GLN A 110 -5.99 -12.72 -3.55
C GLN A 110 -5.35 -14.03 -4.02
N THR A 111 -4.02 -14.10 -3.94
CA THR A 111 -3.24 -15.33 -4.10
C THR A 111 -3.20 -16.05 -2.75
N TRP A 112 -4.02 -17.09 -2.59
CA TRP A 112 -4.08 -17.86 -1.34
C TRP A 112 -2.98 -18.93 -1.33
N ARG A 113 -2.22 -18.99 -0.23
CA ARG A 113 -1.34 -20.13 0.08
C ARG A 113 -2.11 -21.07 1.00
N TYR A 114 -2.37 -22.29 0.54
CA TYR A 114 -3.04 -23.31 1.32
C TYR A 114 -2.03 -24.05 2.21
N PRO A 115 -2.39 -24.41 3.44
CA PRO A 115 -1.50 -25.17 4.31
C PRO A 115 -1.41 -26.62 3.83
N ASP A 116 -0.19 -27.15 3.74
CA ASP A 116 0.04 -28.59 3.66
C ASP A 116 -0.33 -29.22 5.01
N LEU A 117 -1.29 -30.15 4.99
CA LEU A 117 -1.72 -30.91 6.17
C LEU A 117 -1.38 -32.39 5.99
N GLN A 118 -1.41 -33.17 7.06
CA GLN A 118 -1.27 -34.63 6.92
C GLN A 118 -2.42 -35.24 6.12
N SER A 119 -3.62 -34.66 6.21
CA SER A 119 -4.80 -35.07 5.44
C SER A 119 -4.88 -34.50 4.02
N THR A 120 -4.08 -33.49 3.68
CA THR A 120 -4.14 -32.84 2.36
C THR A 120 -2.78 -32.33 1.90
N LYS A 121 -2.34 -32.77 0.72
CA LYS A 121 -1.11 -32.26 0.09
C LYS A 121 -1.45 -31.30 -1.04
N CYS A 122 -0.83 -30.12 -1.03
CA CYS A 122 -1.06 -29.08 -2.03
C CYS A 122 -0.61 -29.52 -3.43
N PRO A 123 -1.19 -28.93 -4.50
CA PRO A 123 -0.73 -29.17 -5.85
C PRO A 123 0.76 -28.81 -6.03
N VAL A 124 1.52 -29.67 -6.72
CA VAL A 124 2.95 -29.46 -6.99
C VAL A 124 3.12 -28.86 -8.38
N LEU A 125 3.78 -27.70 -8.45
CA LEU A 125 4.07 -27.00 -9.71
C LEU A 125 4.96 -27.84 -10.63
N HIS A 126 4.83 -27.60 -11.94
CA HIS A 126 5.74 -28.19 -12.91
C HIS A 126 7.18 -27.75 -12.67
N SER A 127 8.12 -28.68 -12.84
CA SER A 127 9.57 -28.47 -12.71
C SER A 127 10.30 -29.30 -13.77
N GLU A 128 11.62 -29.22 -13.85
CA GLU A 128 12.42 -30.02 -14.80
C GLU A 128 12.22 -31.53 -14.62
N THR A 129 11.89 -31.99 -13.41
CA THR A 129 11.56 -33.40 -13.09
C THR A 129 10.07 -33.72 -13.25
N LEU A 130 9.20 -32.72 -13.45
CA LEU A 130 7.75 -32.83 -13.68
C LEU A 130 7.35 -31.94 -14.87
N PRO A 131 7.77 -32.28 -16.11
CA PRO A 131 7.49 -31.48 -17.29
C PRO A 131 6.00 -31.39 -17.59
N ARG A 132 5.59 -30.33 -18.31
CA ARG A 132 4.19 -30.16 -18.72
C ARG A 132 3.83 -31.23 -19.76
N PRO A 133 2.72 -31.98 -19.57
CA PRO A 133 2.33 -32.99 -20.53
C PRO A 133 1.91 -32.32 -21.85
N VAL A 134 2.56 -32.72 -22.95
CA VAL A 134 2.20 -32.29 -24.30
C VAL A 134 1.09 -33.21 -24.80
N TYR A 135 -0.02 -32.64 -25.28
CA TYR A 135 -1.10 -33.43 -25.85
C TYR A 135 -0.64 -34.05 -27.18
N VAL A 136 -0.47 -35.37 -27.20
CA VAL A 136 -0.16 -36.14 -28.40
C VAL A 136 -1.35 -37.06 -28.68
N SER A 137 -1.98 -36.91 -29.85
CA SER A 137 -3.06 -37.80 -30.30
C SER A 137 -2.54 -39.25 -30.40
N LYS A 138 -3.22 -40.17 -29.71
CA LYS A 138 -2.98 -41.64 -29.59
C LYS A 138 -2.41 -42.27 -30.89
N VAL A 139 -1.49 -43.25 -30.89
CA VAL A 139 -1.57 -44.65 -30.38
C VAL A 139 -0.17 -45.29 -30.46
N ILE A 140 0.23 -46.16 -29.51
CA ILE A 140 0.68 -47.58 -29.68
C ILE A 140 0.94 -48.22 -28.28
N ARG A 141 0.73 -49.53 -28.22
CA ARG A 141 0.40 -50.45 -27.11
C ARG A 141 1.60 -51.21 -26.49
N MET A 142 1.39 -51.69 -25.24
CA MET A 142 1.85 -52.94 -24.54
C MET A 142 3.30 -53.04 -23.99
N PRO A 143 3.62 -53.95 -23.03
CA PRO A 143 2.91 -54.42 -21.81
C PRO A 143 3.81 -54.53 -20.52
N SER A 144 3.22 -55.05 -19.44
CA SER A 144 3.71 -55.48 -18.11
C SER A 144 5.21 -55.74 -17.85
N GLU A 145 5.69 -55.43 -16.63
CA GLU A 145 6.11 -56.45 -15.64
C GLU A 145 6.53 -55.87 -14.27
N THR A 146 6.49 -56.78 -13.30
CA THR A 146 6.52 -56.68 -11.83
C THR A 146 7.89 -56.30 -11.24
N MET A 147 7.89 -55.79 -10.00
CA MET A 147 8.80 -56.14 -8.87
C MET A 147 9.45 -54.95 -8.13
N MET A 148 9.10 -54.87 -6.84
CA MET A 148 9.97 -54.73 -5.66
C MET A 148 10.60 -53.39 -5.25
N LEU A 149 10.38 -53.07 -3.97
CA LEU A 149 11.12 -52.15 -3.10
C LEU A 149 12.62 -52.49 -3.07
N PRO A 150 13.49 -51.52 -2.76
CA PRO A 150 14.15 -51.62 -1.47
C PRO A 150 14.32 -50.29 -0.70
N ASN A 151 14.73 -50.51 0.54
CA ASN A 151 14.76 -49.63 1.70
C ASN A 151 16.01 -48.73 1.74
N SER A 152 15.85 -47.59 2.43
CA SER A 152 16.81 -46.86 3.26
C SER A 152 18.32 -46.97 3.00
N GLN A 153 18.98 -45.82 2.75
CA GLN A 153 20.26 -45.49 3.39
C GLN A 153 20.36 -43.99 3.69
N GLU A 154 20.85 -43.69 4.90
CA GLU A 154 21.08 -42.37 5.48
C GLU A 154 22.12 -41.56 4.69
N SER A 155 21.98 -40.22 4.70
CA SER A 155 23.13 -39.34 4.53
C SER A 155 22.99 -38.08 5.38
N LYS A 156 24.16 -37.64 5.88
CA LYS A 156 24.39 -36.91 7.12
C LYS A 156 24.05 -35.42 7.04
N GLN A 157 23.73 -34.88 8.21
CA GLN A 157 23.63 -33.45 8.54
C GLN A 157 24.84 -32.65 8.07
N SER A 158 24.57 -31.43 7.61
CA SER A 158 25.40 -30.25 7.94
C SER A 158 24.46 -29.10 8.30
N THR A 159 24.31 -28.86 9.61
CA THR A 159 23.65 -27.69 10.20
C THR A 159 24.70 -26.62 10.43
N SER A 160 24.65 -25.52 9.67
CA SER A 160 25.32 -24.27 10.05
C SER A 160 24.26 -23.37 10.68
N GLY A 161 23.92 -23.66 11.94
CA GLY A 161 23.16 -22.75 12.78
C GLY A 161 24.13 -21.81 13.49
N SER A 162 24.01 -20.51 13.25
CA SER A 162 24.66 -19.51 14.08
C SER A 162 23.97 -19.49 15.45
N GLU A 163 24.62 -20.07 16.45
CA GLU A 163 24.21 -20.00 17.85
C GLU A 163 24.33 -18.55 18.34
N TRP A 164 23.19 -17.95 18.70
CA TRP A 164 23.17 -16.78 19.56
C TRP A 164 23.36 -17.27 21.00
N GLU A 165 24.57 -17.11 21.52
CA GLU A 165 24.83 -17.25 22.96
C GLU A 165 24.19 -16.07 23.70
N GLY A 166 23.02 -16.33 24.31
CA GLY A 166 22.39 -15.44 25.28
C GLY A 166 22.50 -16.06 26.67
N GLU A 167 23.21 -15.37 27.56
CA GLU A 167 23.49 -15.74 28.94
C GLU A 167 22.29 -16.33 29.70
N THR A 168 22.58 -17.39 30.47
CA THR A 168 21.69 -18.04 31.42
C THR A 168 21.17 -17.05 32.47
N SER A 169 20.05 -16.42 32.16
CA SER A 169 19.22 -15.74 33.16
C SER A 169 17.83 -16.34 33.12
N THR A 170 17.25 -16.57 34.30
CA THR A 170 15.86 -17.00 34.51
C THR A 170 14.90 -16.39 33.47
N PRO A 171 13.90 -17.14 32.95
CA PRO A 171 12.98 -16.62 31.94
C PRO A 171 12.38 -15.29 32.38
N LYS A 172 12.76 -14.20 31.70
CA LYS A 172 12.15 -12.88 31.95
C LYS A 172 10.74 -12.92 31.40
N LEU A 173 9.76 -12.81 32.29
CA LEU A 173 8.35 -12.74 31.93
C LEU A 173 8.04 -11.38 31.31
N PHE A 174 7.22 -11.36 30.27
CA PHE A 174 6.75 -10.11 29.68
C PHE A 174 5.81 -9.40 30.65
N SER A 175 6.11 -8.13 30.92
CA SER A 175 5.16 -7.19 31.53
C SER A 175 4.06 -6.77 30.55
N GLN A 176 3.00 -6.12 31.04
CA GLN A 176 1.91 -5.63 30.18
C GLN A 176 2.42 -4.63 29.12
N ASN A 177 3.39 -3.80 29.49
CA ASN A 177 3.97 -2.79 28.60
C ASN A 177 4.84 -3.46 27.52
N GLU A 178 5.72 -4.39 27.89
CA GLU A 178 6.56 -5.13 26.94
C GLU A 178 5.72 -5.99 25.98
N LEU A 179 4.65 -6.61 26.47
CA LEU A 179 3.73 -7.37 25.62
C LEU A 179 2.98 -6.45 24.66
N SER A 180 2.57 -5.27 25.11
CA SER A 180 1.88 -4.30 24.27
C SER A 180 2.81 -3.75 23.19
N ASP A 181 4.07 -3.47 23.51
CA ASP A 181 5.08 -3.07 22.52
C ASP A 181 5.38 -4.19 21.51
N LEU A 182 5.47 -5.46 21.95
CA LEU A 182 5.62 -6.61 21.05
C LEU A 182 4.42 -6.73 20.08
N ILE A 183 3.20 -6.55 20.59
CA ILE A 183 1.98 -6.57 19.77
C ILE A 183 1.99 -5.44 18.73
N ARG A 184 2.48 -4.26 19.09
CA ARG A 184 2.65 -3.12 18.17
C ARG A 184 3.70 -3.42 17.10
N ASP A 185 4.82 -4.02 17.48
CA ASP A 185 5.90 -4.39 16.54
C ASP A 185 5.45 -5.44 15.52
N LEU A 186 4.63 -6.40 15.96
CA LEU A 186 4.01 -7.39 15.09
C LEU A 186 2.79 -6.85 14.33
N ASN A 187 2.37 -5.61 14.62
CA ASN A 187 1.20 -4.94 14.05
C ASN A 187 -0.04 -5.85 14.08
N LEU A 188 -0.38 -6.43 15.24
CA LEU A 188 -1.48 -7.38 15.35
C LEU A 188 -2.85 -6.69 15.52
N SER A 189 -3.89 -7.29 14.93
CA SER A 189 -5.27 -6.92 15.23
C SER A 189 -5.63 -7.23 16.69
N LYS A 190 -6.74 -6.67 17.19
CA LYS A 190 -7.21 -6.96 18.57
C LYS A 190 -7.37 -8.46 18.83
N GLN A 191 -7.94 -9.20 17.89
CA GLN A 191 -8.16 -10.65 18.02
C GLN A 191 -6.85 -11.44 18.02
N GLU A 192 -5.91 -11.08 17.15
CA GLU A 192 -4.59 -11.71 17.09
C GLU A 192 -3.75 -11.37 18.33
N SER A 193 -3.90 -10.14 18.85
CA SER A 193 -3.27 -9.69 20.09
C SER A 193 -3.74 -10.52 21.28
N GLU A 194 -5.05 -10.73 21.40
CA GLU A 194 -5.62 -11.61 22.44
C GLU A 194 -5.13 -13.04 22.29
N LEU A 195 -5.10 -13.57 21.06
CA LEU A 195 -4.63 -14.92 20.80
C LEU A 195 -3.17 -15.08 21.22
N LEU A 196 -2.30 -14.15 20.81
CA LEU A 196 -0.89 -14.17 21.18
C LEU A 196 -0.72 -14.11 22.71
N ALA A 197 -1.38 -13.16 23.36
CA ALA A 197 -1.34 -13.02 24.81
C ALA A 197 -1.85 -14.27 25.53
N SER A 198 -2.91 -14.92 25.02
CA SER A 198 -3.42 -16.19 25.55
C SER A 198 -2.38 -17.31 25.43
N ARG A 199 -1.73 -17.45 24.27
CA ARG A 199 -0.69 -18.47 24.05
C ARG A 199 0.54 -18.24 24.92
N LEU A 200 0.96 -17.00 25.10
CA LEU A 200 2.08 -16.67 25.99
C LEU A 200 1.74 -16.94 27.46
N LYS A 201 0.47 -16.73 27.86
CA LYS A 201 -0.03 -17.10 29.19
C LYS A 201 0.00 -18.62 29.41
N GLU A 202 -0.47 -19.40 28.44
CA GLU A 202 -0.42 -20.88 28.49
C GLU A 202 1.00 -21.42 28.66
N LYS A 203 2.00 -20.69 28.13
CA LYS A 203 3.42 -21.04 28.22
C LYS A 203 4.12 -20.47 29.46
N ASN A 204 3.40 -19.83 30.38
CA ASN A 204 3.94 -19.15 31.56
C ASN A 204 5.04 -18.12 31.22
N LEU A 205 4.88 -17.39 30.10
CA LEU A 205 5.83 -16.36 29.66
C LEU A 205 5.37 -14.94 30.01
N LEU A 206 4.23 -14.77 30.66
CA LEU A 206 3.67 -13.47 31.05
C LEU A 206 3.71 -13.27 32.57
N ALA A 207 3.90 -12.03 33.01
CA ALA A 207 3.80 -11.68 34.41
C ALA A 207 2.36 -11.88 34.95
N PRO A 208 2.16 -12.21 36.24
CA PRO A 208 0.83 -12.47 36.81
C PRO A 208 -0.15 -11.28 36.70
N THR A 209 0.38 -10.06 36.58
CA THR A 209 -0.38 -8.81 36.47
C THR A 209 -0.92 -8.54 35.05
N VAL A 210 -0.54 -9.35 34.06
CA VAL A 210 -0.92 -9.14 32.65
C VAL A 210 -2.39 -9.55 32.41
N THR A 211 -3.15 -8.63 31.84
CA THR A 211 -4.57 -8.83 31.52
C THR A 211 -4.75 -8.96 30.01
N ILE A 212 -5.15 -10.14 29.55
CA ILE A 212 -5.32 -10.44 28.11
C ILE A 212 -6.45 -9.61 27.50
N THR A 213 -7.55 -9.43 28.24
CA THR A 213 -8.75 -8.75 27.74
C THR A 213 -8.56 -7.25 27.49
N THR A 214 -7.45 -6.66 28.00
CA THR A 214 -7.08 -5.27 27.74
C THR A 214 -7.01 -4.97 26.24
N TYR A 215 -6.64 -5.94 25.40
CA TYR A 215 -6.55 -5.75 23.95
C TYR A 215 -7.92 -5.57 23.25
N ARG A 216 -9.04 -5.93 23.89
CA ARG A 216 -10.39 -5.67 23.34
C ARG A 216 -10.72 -4.18 23.33
N THR A 217 -10.28 -3.49 24.37
CA THR A 217 -10.60 -2.09 24.67
C THR A 217 -9.34 -1.24 24.78
N ARG A 218 -8.27 -1.61 24.07
CA ARG A 218 -6.96 -0.95 24.15
C ARG A 218 -6.99 0.52 23.76
N GLU A 219 -7.98 0.91 22.96
CA GLU A 219 -8.22 2.29 22.54
C GLU A 219 -9.01 3.14 23.55
N SER A 220 -9.58 2.52 24.58
CA SER A 220 -10.60 3.15 25.44
C SER A 220 -10.11 4.42 26.14
N GLU A 221 -8.84 4.47 26.57
CA GLU A 221 -8.23 5.64 27.19
C GLU A 221 -8.08 6.82 26.23
N LEU A 222 -7.93 6.55 24.93
CA LEU A 222 -7.74 7.57 23.90
C LEU A 222 -9.07 8.05 23.30
N LEU A 223 -10.17 7.30 23.49
CA LEU A 223 -11.50 7.68 22.97
C LEU A 223 -11.97 9.04 23.48
N GLN A 224 -11.59 9.45 24.69
CA GLN A 224 -11.97 10.74 25.27
C GLN A 224 -11.49 11.96 24.45
N PHE A 225 -10.48 11.77 23.60
CA PHE A 225 -9.91 12.84 22.76
C PHE A 225 -10.57 12.94 21.38
N PHE A 226 -11.48 12.03 21.03
CA PHE A 226 -12.11 11.98 19.71
C PHE A 226 -13.62 12.15 19.81
N ASP A 227 -14.17 12.92 18.88
CA ASP A 227 -15.60 13.14 18.75
C ASP A 227 -16.03 12.99 17.28
N GLU A 228 -17.31 12.70 17.05
CA GLU A 228 -17.88 12.51 15.72
C GLU A 228 -18.99 13.52 15.47
N ASN A 229 -18.89 14.27 14.38
CA ASN A 229 -19.91 15.22 13.96
C ASN A 229 -20.14 15.12 12.45
N GLU A 230 -21.38 14.89 12.01
CA GLU A 230 -21.76 14.80 10.59
C GLU A 230 -20.94 13.79 9.75
N GLY A 231 -20.37 12.76 10.39
CA GLY A 231 -19.50 11.75 9.74
C GLY A 231 -18.03 12.16 9.62
N LEU A 232 -17.66 13.31 10.20
CA LEU A 232 -16.29 13.72 10.50
C LEU A 232 -15.91 13.23 11.90
N VAL A 233 -14.86 12.42 11.99
CA VAL A 233 -14.22 12.11 13.27
C VAL A 233 -13.04 13.06 13.46
N TYR A 234 -12.97 13.76 14.57
CA TYR A 234 -11.93 14.76 14.82
C TYR A 234 -11.44 14.71 16.27
N CYS A 235 -10.20 15.15 16.47
CA CYS A 235 -9.59 15.29 17.78
C CYS A 235 -10.04 16.60 18.42
N THR A 236 -10.60 16.53 19.63
CA THR A 236 -11.11 17.69 20.38
C THR A 236 -10.01 18.46 21.11
N ASP A 237 -8.95 17.76 21.54
CA ASP A 237 -7.82 18.32 22.28
C ASP A 237 -6.50 17.70 21.82
N ILE A 238 -5.90 18.33 20.80
CA ILE A 238 -4.67 17.86 20.15
C ILE A 238 -3.48 17.98 21.12
N ALA A 239 -3.45 19.01 21.96
CA ALA A 239 -2.37 19.20 22.91
C ALA A 239 -2.34 18.08 23.96
N LYS A 240 -3.49 17.75 24.57
CA LYS A 240 -3.56 16.66 25.54
C LYS A 240 -3.31 15.29 24.92
N LEU A 241 -3.83 15.03 23.71
CA LEU A 241 -3.55 13.79 23.00
C LEU A 241 -2.03 13.60 22.80
N LEU A 242 -1.34 14.65 22.36
CA LEU A 242 0.11 14.61 22.15
C LEU A 242 0.90 14.40 23.44
N LEU A 243 0.49 15.05 24.53
CA LEU A 243 1.09 14.83 25.85
C LEU A 243 0.88 13.39 26.34
N ASP A 244 -0.33 12.83 26.17
CA ASP A 244 -0.62 11.43 26.55
C ASP A 244 0.15 10.40 25.71
N MET A 245 0.43 10.74 24.45
CA MET A 245 1.27 9.93 23.56
C MET A 245 2.77 9.96 23.91
N GLY A 246 3.17 10.72 24.94
CA GLY A 246 4.53 10.73 25.47
C GLY A 246 5.38 11.94 25.07
N LEU A 247 4.78 13.00 24.53
CA LEU A 247 5.48 14.28 24.34
C LEU A 247 5.58 15.04 25.66
N LYS A 248 6.76 15.61 25.95
CA LYS A 248 6.99 16.39 27.18
C LYS A 248 6.30 17.76 27.16
N GLU A 249 6.26 18.38 25.98
CA GLU A 249 5.70 19.70 25.77
C GLU A 249 5.17 19.77 24.33
N TYR A 250 4.02 20.44 24.14
CA TYR A 250 3.44 20.66 22.83
C TYR A 250 3.77 22.07 22.32
N LYS A 251 4.53 22.16 21.23
CA LYS A 251 4.84 23.42 20.54
C LYS A 251 4.29 23.39 19.12
N PRO A 252 3.29 24.23 18.77
CA PRO A 252 2.71 24.25 17.42
C PRO A 252 3.74 24.45 16.31
N THR A 253 4.80 25.23 16.54
CA THR A 253 5.86 25.50 15.55
C THR A 253 6.66 24.27 15.12
N GLU A 254 6.63 23.19 15.90
CA GLU A 254 7.31 21.93 15.62
C GLU A 254 6.48 20.98 14.75
N TRP A 255 5.24 21.34 14.45
CA TRP A 255 4.32 20.51 13.68
C TRP A 255 3.87 21.23 12.41
N ARG A 256 3.50 20.43 11.40
CA ARG A 256 2.87 20.89 10.17
C ARG A 256 1.60 20.09 9.90
N LEU A 257 0.61 20.76 9.33
CA LEU A 257 -0.65 20.16 8.94
C LEU A 257 -0.54 19.62 7.51
N PHE A 258 -0.78 18.33 7.35
CA PHE A 258 -0.94 17.68 6.07
C PHE A 258 -2.40 17.34 5.85
N ILE A 259 -2.94 17.79 4.72
CA ILE A 259 -4.31 17.48 4.31
C ILE A 259 -4.23 16.76 2.98
N ASP A 260 -4.56 15.47 3.02
CA ASP A 260 -4.80 14.71 1.80
C ASP A 260 -6.30 14.61 1.55
N SER A 261 -6.66 14.83 0.30
CA SER A 261 -8.04 14.78 -0.13
C SER A 261 -8.13 13.85 -1.33
N CYS A 262 -8.98 12.84 -1.23
CA CYS A 262 -9.39 12.05 -2.36
C CYS A 262 -10.88 12.25 -2.63
N LYS A 263 -11.35 11.82 -3.81
CA LYS A 263 -12.76 11.96 -4.24
C LYS A 263 -13.79 11.42 -3.23
N ARG A 264 -13.37 10.60 -2.26
CA ARG A 264 -14.23 9.90 -1.31
C ARG A 264 -13.84 10.13 0.15
N SER A 265 -12.72 10.77 0.46
CA SER A 265 -12.31 10.98 1.85
C SER A 265 -11.38 12.18 1.98
N LEU A 266 -11.49 12.83 3.12
CA LEU A 266 -10.64 13.94 3.52
C LEU A 266 -9.90 13.51 4.78
N LYS A 267 -8.57 13.61 4.76
CA LYS A 267 -7.69 13.14 5.83
C LYS A 267 -6.78 14.28 6.26
N CYS A 268 -6.86 14.66 7.53
CA CYS A 268 -6.01 15.65 8.14
C CYS A 268 -5.08 14.98 9.15
N VAL A 269 -3.79 15.20 8.95
CA VAL A 269 -2.72 14.52 9.66
C VAL A 269 -1.72 15.56 10.13
N LEU A 270 -1.30 15.45 11.38
CA LEU A 270 -0.24 16.26 11.95
C LEU A 270 1.10 15.54 11.78
N LEU A 271 2.06 16.23 11.16
CA LEU A 271 3.40 15.72 10.91
C LEU A 271 4.42 16.54 11.70
N HIS A 272 5.39 15.89 12.33
CA HIS A 272 6.45 16.59 13.06
C HIS A 272 7.55 17.09 12.12
N ASN A 273 8.03 18.32 12.33
CA ASN A 273 9.10 18.93 11.55
C ASN A 273 10.41 18.16 11.76
N GLY A 274 10.98 17.58 10.69
CA GLY A 274 12.13 16.69 10.79
C GLY A 274 11.80 15.22 11.06
N ASN A 275 10.52 14.83 10.94
CA ASN A 275 10.05 13.44 10.86
C ASN A 275 10.52 12.53 12.03
N LYS A 276 10.71 13.10 13.23
CA LYS A 276 11.14 12.37 14.44
C LYS A 276 10.02 11.55 15.06
N PHE A 277 8.79 12.06 15.00
CA PHE A 277 7.60 11.41 15.52
C PHE A 277 6.73 10.87 14.39
N ALA A 278 5.90 9.88 14.73
CA ALA A 278 4.93 9.30 13.80
C ALA A 278 3.86 10.33 13.39
N SER A 279 3.21 10.06 12.26
CA SER A 279 2.11 10.86 11.74
C SER A 279 0.86 10.64 12.58
N ILE A 280 0.22 11.72 13.05
CA ILE A 280 -0.92 11.62 13.97
C ILE A 280 -2.19 12.10 13.25
N PRO A 281 -3.20 11.25 13.06
CA PRO A 281 -4.45 11.67 12.45
C PRO A 281 -5.24 12.52 13.44
N ILE A 282 -5.56 13.74 13.04
CA ILE A 282 -6.31 14.70 13.89
C ILE A 282 -7.74 14.91 13.40
N ALA A 283 -8.02 14.64 12.13
CA ALA A 283 -9.38 14.57 11.62
C ALA A 283 -9.45 13.64 10.41
N LEU A 284 -10.45 12.76 10.39
CA LEU A 284 -10.69 11.81 9.32
C LEU A 284 -12.16 11.83 8.95
N HIS A 285 -12.45 11.98 7.68
CA HIS A 285 -13.82 12.01 7.19
C HIS A 285 -14.20 10.70 6.47
N SER A 286 -15.40 10.21 6.76
CA SER A 286 -16.03 9.04 6.11
C SER A 286 -16.30 9.25 4.60
N THR A 287 -16.64 8.16 3.90
CA THR A 287 -16.90 8.03 2.45
C THR A 287 -17.92 8.99 1.80
N LYS A 288 -18.50 9.92 2.56
CA LYS A 288 -19.68 10.71 2.21
C LYS A 288 -19.40 12.17 1.86
N LEU A 289 -18.36 12.81 2.39
CA LEU A 289 -18.04 14.20 2.03
C LEU A 289 -17.10 14.27 0.83
N LYS A 290 -17.48 15.12 -0.12
CA LYS A 290 -16.69 15.45 -1.28
C LYS A 290 -15.66 16.52 -0.90
N GLU A 291 -14.62 16.64 -1.72
CA GLU A 291 -13.65 17.75 -1.66
C GLU A 291 -14.36 19.07 -2.01
N GLU A 292 -14.99 19.67 -1.02
CA GLU A 292 -15.74 20.91 -1.14
C GLU A 292 -15.25 21.89 -0.07
N TYR A 293 -15.29 23.18 -0.41
CA TYR A 293 -14.80 24.26 0.45
C TYR A 293 -15.46 24.25 1.84
N GLU A 294 -16.78 24.01 1.92
CA GLU A 294 -17.51 23.98 3.20
C GLU A 294 -17.00 22.87 4.13
N ASN A 295 -16.68 21.71 3.56
CA ASN A 295 -16.18 20.58 4.35
C ASN A 295 -14.77 20.85 4.89
N VAL A 296 -13.91 21.46 4.07
CA VAL A 296 -12.57 21.88 4.50
C VAL A 296 -12.66 22.95 5.60
N LYS A 297 -13.58 23.92 5.44
CA LYS A 297 -13.85 24.95 6.45
C LYS A 297 -14.31 24.33 7.77
N LEU A 298 -15.30 23.42 7.73
CA LEU A 298 -15.79 22.71 8.90
C LEU A 298 -14.65 21.97 9.61
N VAL A 299 -13.79 21.27 8.87
CA VAL A 299 -12.64 20.57 9.47
C VAL A 299 -11.69 21.54 10.18
N LEU A 300 -11.32 22.66 9.54
CA LEU A 300 -10.42 23.65 10.13
C LEU A 300 -10.99 24.30 11.39
N GLU A 301 -12.31 24.53 11.42
CA GLU A 301 -13.02 25.03 12.60
C GLU A 301 -13.01 24.00 13.74
N LYS A 302 -13.30 22.73 13.45
CA LYS A 302 -13.33 21.65 14.45
C LYS A 302 -11.98 21.35 15.08
N ILE A 303 -10.90 21.40 14.29
CA ILE A 303 -9.54 21.23 14.81
C ILE A 303 -8.95 22.51 15.42
N LYS A 304 -9.74 23.59 15.49
CA LYS A 304 -9.33 24.90 16.04
C LYS A 304 -8.02 25.40 15.44
N TYR A 305 -7.88 25.31 14.12
CA TYR A 305 -6.65 25.67 13.42
C TYR A 305 -6.18 27.11 13.73
N SER A 306 -7.13 28.01 13.99
CA SER A 306 -6.86 29.40 14.38
C SER A 306 -5.96 29.55 15.60
N GLU A 307 -6.03 28.63 16.57
CA GLU A 307 -5.24 28.63 17.80
C GLU A 307 -3.78 28.18 17.55
N HIS A 308 -3.59 27.28 16.58
CA HIS A 308 -2.31 26.62 16.36
C HIS A 308 -1.47 27.25 15.26
N GLN A 309 -2.10 27.74 14.19
CA GLN A 309 -1.43 28.41 13.05
C GLN A 309 -0.27 27.58 12.45
N TRP A 310 -0.43 26.26 12.35
CA TRP A 310 0.57 25.36 11.79
C TRP A 310 0.91 25.72 10.34
N PRO A 311 2.16 25.55 9.91
CA PRO A 311 2.45 25.48 8.48
C PRO A 311 1.65 24.33 7.84
N ILE A 312 1.12 24.56 6.64
CA ILE A 312 0.27 23.63 5.89
C ILE A 312 1.04 23.14 4.67
N CYS A 313 1.17 21.83 4.51
CA CYS A 313 1.75 21.20 3.33
C CYS A 313 0.68 20.33 2.67
N VAL A 314 0.25 20.70 1.46
CA VAL A 314 -0.85 20.06 0.75
C VAL A 314 -0.64 20.12 -0.75
N ASP A 315 -1.33 19.26 -1.51
CA ASP A 315 -1.37 19.35 -2.97
C ASP A 315 -1.87 20.74 -3.42
N LEU A 316 -1.39 21.21 -4.56
CA LEU A 316 -1.79 22.48 -5.17
C LEU A 316 -3.30 22.55 -5.42
N LYS A 317 -3.97 21.41 -5.62
CA LYS A 317 -5.42 21.36 -5.69
C LYS A 317 -6.07 21.80 -4.38
N MET A 318 -5.56 21.31 -3.25
CA MET A 318 -6.02 21.66 -1.90
C MET A 318 -5.68 23.10 -1.52
N VAL A 319 -4.56 23.63 -2.00
CA VAL A 319 -4.23 25.06 -1.87
C VAL A 319 -5.36 25.94 -2.44
N ASN A 320 -5.95 25.56 -3.58
CA ASN A 320 -7.06 26.33 -4.15
C ASN A 320 -8.27 26.37 -3.22
N PHE A 321 -8.61 25.26 -2.56
CA PHE A 321 -9.72 25.24 -1.60
C PHE A 321 -9.42 26.09 -0.36
N LEU A 322 -8.20 25.99 0.17
CA LEU A 322 -7.75 26.76 1.34
C LEU A 322 -7.72 28.28 1.08
N LEU A 323 -7.39 28.69 -0.14
CA LEU A 323 -7.33 30.11 -0.53
C LEU A 323 -8.58 30.61 -1.25
N GLY A 324 -9.63 29.79 -1.36
CA GLY A 324 -10.88 30.15 -2.03
C GLY A 324 -10.72 30.41 -3.54
N GLN A 325 -9.70 29.84 -4.18
CA GLN A 325 -9.45 29.96 -5.61
C GLN A 325 -10.21 28.91 -6.42
N GLN A 326 -10.57 29.28 -7.65
CA GLN A 326 -11.19 28.36 -8.59
C GLN A 326 -10.20 27.27 -9.00
N SER A 327 -10.65 26.01 -8.97
CA SER A 327 -9.87 24.87 -9.45
C SER A 327 -10.02 24.68 -10.98
N GLY A 328 -9.09 23.93 -11.58
CA GLY A 328 -9.11 23.62 -13.02
C GLY A 328 -8.23 24.54 -13.87
N TYR A 329 -8.58 24.69 -15.16
CA TYR A 329 -7.81 25.48 -16.12
C TYR A 329 -8.14 26.98 -16.01
N THR A 330 -7.64 27.60 -14.95
CA THR A 330 -7.85 29.03 -14.68
C THR A 330 -6.76 29.89 -15.33
N LYS A 331 -7.09 31.15 -15.61
CA LYS A 331 -6.14 32.10 -16.23
C LYS A 331 -4.93 32.39 -15.31
N TYR A 332 -5.18 32.53 -14.01
CA TYR A 332 -4.17 32.85 -13.00
C TYR A 332 -4.19 31.80 -11.88
N PRO A 333 -3.55 30.64 -12.10
CA PRO A 333 -3.54 29.53 -11.14
C PRO A 333 -2.49 29.70 -10.03
N CYS A 334 -1.54 30.62 -10.16
CA CYS A 334 -0.58 30.91 -9.11
C CYS A 334 -1.25 31.75 -7.99
N PHE A 335 -1.05 31.36 -6.74
CA PHE A 335 -1.54 32.10 -5.58
C PHE A 335 -0.58 33.19 -5.09
N LEU A 336 0.66 33.20 -5.58
CA LEU A 336 1.68 34.19 -5.23
C LEU A 336 1.76 35.35 -6.23
N CYS A 337 1.59 35.07 -7.52
CA CYS A 337 1.66 36.07 -8.58
C CYS A 337 0.53 35.93 -9.61
N MET A 338 0.46 36.90 -10.52
CA MET A 338 -0.51 36.97 -11.62
C MET A 338 0.00 36.26 -12.88
N TRP A 339 0.57 35.06 -12.72
CA TRP A 339 1.05 34.24 -13.84
C TRP A 339 -0.10 33.80 -14.75
N ASP A 340 -0.04 34.18 -16.02
CA ASP A 340 -1.07 33.82 -17.02
C ASP A 340 -0.77 32.44 -17.63
N SER A 341 -1.54 31.43 -17.23
CA SER A 341 -1.39 30.06 -17.72
C SER A 341 -1.70 29.89 -19.21
N ARG A 342 -2.40 30.86 -19.82
CA ARG A 342 -2.80 30.81 -21.24
C ARG A 342 -1.76 31.42 -22.15
N ALA A 343 -0.88 32.27 -21.63
CA ALA A 343 0.16 32.98 -22.39
C ALA A 343 1.41 32.13 -22.62
N LYS A 344 1.28 30.98 -23.31
CA LYS A 344 2.36 29.99 -23.50
C LYS A 344 3.66 30.56 -24.07
N GLN A 345 3.58 31.56 -24.93
CA GLN A 345 4.74 32.21 -25.54
C GLN A 345 5.57 32.97 -24.49
N LEU A 346 4.88 33.66 -23.56
CA LEU A 346 5.52 34.44 -22.50
C LEU A 346 6.08 33.58 -21.35
N HIS A 347 5.74 32.29 -21.30
CA HIS A 347 6.11 31.43 -20.16
C HIS A 347 7.62 31.25 -20.00
N TRP A 348 8.35 31.26 -21.11
CA TRP A 348 9.80 31.11 -21.10
C TRP A 348 10.55 32.45 -21.22
N GLU A 349 9.87 33.51 -21.67
CA GLU A 349 10.43 34.83 -21.92
C GLU A 349 10.27 35.80 -20.74
N GLN A 350 9.20 35.66 -19.94
CA GLN A 350 8.86 36.58 -18.86
C GLN A 350 9.23 36.02 -17.48
N ASP A 351 10.25 36.62 -16.87
CA ASP A 351 10.73 36.27 -15.52
C ASP A 351 10.02 36.99 -14.38
N VAL A 352 9.39 38.14 -14.63
CA VAL A 352 8.74 38.94 -13.59
C VAL A 352 7.25 39.04 -13.86
N TRP A 353 6.46 38.44 -12.97
CA TRP A 353 5.00 38.51 -12.99
C TRP A 353 4.51 39.43 -11.87
N PRO A 354 3.43 40.20 -12.08
CA PRO A 354 2.89 41.07 -11.03
C PRO A 354 2.54 40.27 -9.77
N ALA A 355 2.99 40.74 -8.61
CA ALA A 355 2.68 40.11 -7.33
C ALA A 355 1.18 40.16 -7.05
N ARG A 356 0.65 39.09 -6.46
CA ARG A 356 -0.76 39.03 -6.08
C ARG A 356 -0.93 39.61 -4.68
N ASN A 357 -1.18 40.91 -4.56
CA ASN A 357 -1.22 41.57 -3.25
C ASN A 357 -2.44 41.16 -2.40
N SER A 358 -3.63 41.05 -3.00
CA SER A 358 -4.87 40.73 -2.26
C SER A 358 -5.66 39.59 -2.90
N LEU A 359 -6.27 38.74 -2.05
CA LEU A 359 -7.23 37.71 -2.46
C LEU A 359 -8.66 38.24 -2.32
N THR A 360 -9.04 39.20 -3.18
CA THR A 360 -10.39 39.76 -3.19
C THR A 360 -11.35 38.85 -3.97
N VAL A 361 -12.45 38.46 -3.34
CA VAL A 361 -13.50 37.63 -3.95
C VAL A 361 -14.04 38.28 -5.24
N GLY A 362 -14.21 37.47 -6.29
CA GLY A 362 -14.67 37.90 -7.62
C GLY A 362 -13.57 38.37 -8.56
N LYS A 363 -12.32 38.55 -8.09
CA LYS A 363 -11.18 38.98 -8.93
C LYS A 363 -10.14 37.87 -9.05
N ALA A 364 -9.49 37.81 -10.22
CA ALA A 364 -8.30 36.97 -10.46
C ALA A 364 -8.48 35.49 -10.04
N ASN A 365 -9.66 34.92 -10.31
CA ASN A 365 -10.07 33.53 -10.00
C ASN A 365 -10.26 33.22 -8.50
N VAL A 366 -10.37 34.21 -7.63
CA VAL A 366 -10.80 34.03 -6.24
C VAL A 366 -12.32 34.02 -6.21
N ILE A 367 -12.92 32.91 -5.80
CA ILE A 367 -14.38 32.70 -5.77
C ILE A 367 -14.94 32.68 -4.35
N ARG A 368 -14.10 32.50 -3.35
CA ARG A 368 -14.46 32.43 -1.93
C ARG A 368 -13.38 33.09 -1.09
N GLU A 369 -13.68 33.35 0.17
CA GLU A 369 -12.71 33.90 1.11
C GLU A 369 -11.60 32.88 1.41
N PRO A 370 -10.36 33.33 1.69
CA PRO A 370 -9.30 32.43 2.11
C PRO A 370 -9.55 31.94 3.55
N LEU A 371 -9.45 30.63 3.77
CA LEU A 371 -9.59 29.97 5.07
C LEU A 371 -8.32 30.10 5.92
N VAL A 372 -7.16 30.27 5.27
CA VAL A 372 -5.84 30.31 5.91
C VAL A 372 -4.98 31.41 5.28
N ASN A 373 -4.00 31.91 6.04
CA ASN A 373 -3.04 32.86 5.48
C ASN A 373 -2.10 32.15 4.49
N ARG A 374 -1.81 32.81 3.36
CA ARG A 374 -0.91 32.35 2.30
C ARG A 374 0.49 32.01 2.84
N ASP A 375 0.97 32.74 3.83
CA ASP A 375 2.33 32.58 4.38
C ASP A 375 2.50 31.28 5.16
N LYS A 376 1.39 30.63 5.52
CA LYS A 376 1.40 29.33 6.18
C LYS A 376 1.50 28.17 5.17
N ILE A 377 1.32 28.40 3.88
CA ILE A 377 1.32 27.34 2.87
C ILE A 377 2.75 27.05 2.44
N ILE A 378 3.18 25.81 2.66
CA ILE A 378 4.47 25.27 2.20
C ILE A 378 4.25 24.62 0.83
N LEU A 379 5.11 24.96 -0.13
CA LEU A 379 5.07 24.33 -1.45
C LEU A 379 5.44 22.85 -1.36
N PRO A 380 4.59 21.93 -1.85
CA PRO A 380 4.71 20.49 -1.66
C PRO A 380 5.87 19.88 -2.50
N PRO A 381 7.03 19.52 -1.89
CA PRO A 381 8.24 19.14 -2.65
C PRO A 381 8.02 17.88 -3.50
N LEU A 382 7.25 16.92 -2.96
CA LEU A 382 6.91 15.69 -3.66
C LEU A 382 6.05 16.00 -4.88
N HIS A 383 5.02 16.84 -4.73
CA HIS A 383 4.19 17.21 -5.87
C HIS A 383 4.99 17.99 -6.92
N ILE A 384 5.95 18.84 -6.55
CA ILE A 384 6.85 19.49 -7.51
C ILE A 384 7.67 18.44 -8.29
N LYS A 385 8.30 17.49 -7.61
CA LYS A 385 9.02 16.35 -8.23
C LYS A 385 8.15 15.56 -9.21
N LEU A 386 6.92 15.23 -8.81
CA LEU A 386 5.93 14.56 -9.67
C LEU A 386 5.53 15.43 -10.87
N GLY A 387 5.55 16.75 -10.72
CA GLY A 387 5.31 17.71 -11.80
C GLY A 387 6.41 17.73 -12.84
N MET A 388 7.67 17.69 -12.39
CA MET A 388 8.85 17.73 -13.26
C MET A 388 8.92 16.47 -14.14
N ILE A 389 8.84 15.27 -13.55
CA ILE A 389 8.86 14.01 -14.32
C ILE A 389 7.71 13.96 -15.33
N LYS A 390 6.55 14.51 -14.95
CA LYS A 390 5.39 14.58 -15.84
C LYS A 390 5.67 15.44 -17.06
N GLN A 391 6.35 16.58 -16.91
CA GLN A 391 6.72 17.42 -18.04
C GLN A 391 7.82 16.80 -18.89
N PHE A 392 8.83 16.20 -18.25
CA PHE A 392 9.88 15.45 -18.93
C PHE A 392 9.28 14.37 -19.85
N VAL A 393 8.49 13.45 -19.30
CA VAL A 393 7.90 12.35 -20.08
C VAL A 393 6.91 12.83 -21.13
N LYS A 394 6.24 13.97 -20.91
CA LYS A 394 5.39 14.60 -21.93
C LYS A 394 6.19 15.17 -23.09
N ALA A 395 7.36 15.73 -22.85
CA ALA A 395 8.24 16.30 -23.86
C ALA A 395 8.97 15.22 -24.68
N LEU A 396 9.21 14.03 -24.11
CA LEU A 396 9.83 12.91 -24.83
C LEU A 396 9.09 12.54 -26.13
N ASP A 397 9.84 12.07 -27.12
CA ASP A 397 9.26 11.44 -28.30
C ASP A 397 8.55 10.13 -27.90
N LYS A 398 7.28 9.99 -28.29
CA LYS A 398 6.44 8.83 -27.96
C LYS A 398 6.81 7.60 -28.79
N GLU A 399 7.47 7.80 -29.94
CA GLU A 399 7.99 6.72 -30.77
C GLU A 399 9.49 6.48 -30.53
N GLY A 400 10.13 7.33 -29.72
CA GLY A 400 11.54 7.24 -29.36
C GLY A 400 11.89 6.05 -28.48
N ASP A 401 13.16 5.65 -28.51
CA ASP A 401 13.65 4.48 -27.77
C ASP A 401 13.58 4.68 -26.25
N CYS A 402 13.77 5.92 -25.77
CA CYS A 402 13.60 6.26 -24.36
C CYS A 402 12.18 5.97 -23.86
N PHE A 403 11.13 6.40 -24.57
CA PHE A 403 9.76 6.13 -24.16
C PHE A 403 9.41 4.63 -24.25
N LYS A 404 9.90 3.93 -25.28
CA LYS A 404 9.77 2.47 -25.40
C LYS A 404 10.44 1.74 -24.25
N TYR A 405 11.59 2.22 -23.76
CA TYR A 405 12.27 1.67 -22.59
C TYR A 405 11.40 1.79 -21.34
N ILE A 406 10.83 2.98 -21.08
CA ILE A 406 9.91 3.20 -19.95
C ILE A 406 8.72 2.24 -20.02
N CYS A 407 8.13 2.05 -21.21
CA CYS A 407 7.01 1.13 -21.43
C CYS A 407 7.39 -0.32 -21.09
N ARG A 408 8.59 -0.76 -21.48
CA ARG A 408 9.10 -2.12 -21.16
C ARG A 408 9.41 -2.28 -19.68
N LYS A 409 9.92 -1.25 -19.01
CA LYS A 409 10.27 -1.28 -17.57
C LYS A 409 9.03 -1.38 -16.69
N PHE A 410 7.94 -0.72 -17.07
CA PHE A 410 6.70 -0.67 -16.31
C PHE A 410 5.50 -1.27 -17.06
N PRO A 411 5.48 -2.58 -17.34
CA PRO A 411 4.41 -3.22 -18.12
C PRO A 411 3.06 -3.23 -17.39
N LYS A 412 3.05 -2.95 -16.07
CA LYS A 412 1.84 -2.86 -15.25
C LYS A 412 1.12 -1.51 -15.39
N LEU A 413 1.77 -0.47 -15.92
CA LEU A 413 1.16 0.84 -16.13
C LEU A 413 0.45 0.88 -17.48
N SER A 414 -0.71 1.54 -17.52
CA SER A 414 -1.43 1.73 -18.78
C SER A 414 -0.71 2.77 -19.66
N MET A 415 -0.88 2.65 -20.97
CA MET A 415 -0.27 3.59 -21.93
C MET A 415 -0.71 5.04 -21.69
N GLU A 416 -1.95 5.27 -21.22
CA GLU A 416 -2.42 6.62 -20.90
C GLU A 416 -1.68 7.20 -19.70
N LYS A 417 -1.37 6.38 -18.68
CA LYS A 417 -0.58 6.82 -17.52
C LYS A 417 0.85 7.15 -17.93
N LEU A 418 1.46 6.30 -18.76
CA LEU A 418 2.82 6.51 -19.28
C LEU A 418 2.90 7.77 -20.15
N LYS A 419 2.03 7.91 -21.17
CA LYS A 419 1.96 9.12 -22.00
C LYS A 419 1.62 10.37 -21.19
N GLY A 420 0.83 10.21 -20.13
CA GLY A 420 0.46 11.26 -19.20
C GLY A 420 1.56 11.67 -18.23
N GLY A 421 2.67 10.92 -18.16
CA GLY A 421 3.76 11.14 -17.22
C GLY A 421 3.36 10.89 -15.76
N ILE A 422 2.46 9.93 -15.52
CA ILE A 422 1.91 9.63 -14.20
C ILE A 422 2.72 8.50 -13.55
N PHE A 423 3.63 8.87 -12.67
CA PHE A 423 4.46 7.96 -11.89
C PHE A 423 4.26 8.18 -10.39
N ASP A 424 4.56 7.16 -9.59
CA ASP A 424 4.69 7.29 -8.14
C ASP A 424 6.16 7.48 -7.71
N GLY A 425 6.37 7.84 -6.44
CA GLY A 425 7.71 8.04 -5.87
C GLY A 425 8.65 6.84 -6.06
N PRO A 426 8.23 5.60 -5.73
CA PRO A 426 9.02 4.39 -5.97
C PRO A 426 9.45 4.18 -7.42
N GLN A 427 8.54 4.37 -8.39
CA GLN A 427 8.85 4.22 -9.82
C GLN A 427 9.89 5.23 -10.27
N ILE A 428 9.81 6.49 -9.81
CA ILE A 428 10.80 7.52 -10.13
C ILE A 428 12.17 7.14 -9.57
N ARG A 429 12.23 6.67 -8.32
CA ARG A 429 13.49 6.20 -7.72
C ARG A 429 14.08 5.02 -8.48
N GLN A 430 13.25 4.13 -9.01
CA GLN A 430 13.71 3.01 -9.82
C GLN A 430 14.35 3.50 -11.13
N LEU A 431 13.78 4.52 -11.77
CA LEU A 431 14.36 5.13 -12.98
C LEU A 431 15.67 5.87 -12.69
N ILE A 432 15.75 6.62 -11.58
CA ILE A 432 16.97 7.36 -11.20
C ILE A 432 18.15 6.41 -10.98
N LYS A 433 17.90 5.24 -10.39
CA LYS A 433 18.94 4.22 -10.13
C LYS A 433 19.33 3.41 -11.37
N ASP A 434 18.61 3.54 -12.47
CA ASP A 434 18.77 2.69 -13.65
C ASP A 434 19.83 3.30 -14.59
N ALA A 435 21.07 2.84 -14.47
CA ALA A 435 22.17 3.32 -15.30
C ALA A 435 21.98 3.02 -16.80
N ASP A 436 21.18 2.00 -17.14
CA ASP A 436 20.90 1.66 -18.53
C ASP A 436 19.85 2.60 -19.16
N PHE A 437 19.11 3.34 -18.34
CA PHE A 437 18.10 4.27 -18.84
C PHE A 437 18.73 5.44 -19.61
N ILE A 438 19.84 5.98 -19.13
CA ILE A 438 20.56 7.10 -19.76
C ILE A 438 21.12 6.70 -21.13
N LYS A 439 21.55 5.45 -21.30
CA LYS A 439 22.15 4.95 -22.55
C LYS A 439 21.20 4.92 -23.74
N VAL A 440 19.88 4.94 -23.48
CA VAL A 440 18.83 4.85 -24.50
C VAL A 440 18.27 6.23 -24.85
N MET A 441 18.77 7.29 -24.19
CA MET A 441 18.34 8.67 -24.41
C MET A 441 19.13 9.34 -25.53
N THR A 442 18.48 10.29 -26.21
CA THR A 442 19.18 11.26 -27.05
C THR A 442 19.89 12.31 -26.18
N VAL A 443 20.88 13.02 -26.75
CA VAL A 443 21.64 14.08 -26.05
C VAL A 443 20.76 15.09 -25.30
N PRO A 444 19.73 15.72 -25.92
CA PRO A 444 18.87 16.66 -25.19
C PRO A 444 18.02 15.99 -24.10
N GLU A 445 17.64 14.72 -24.28
CA GLU A 445 16.90 13.95 -23.27
C GLU A 445 17.80 13.59 -22.07
N SER A 446 19.05 13.19 -22.30
CA SER A 446 20.00 12.88 -21.23
C SER A 446 20.37 14.13 -20.43
N GLU A 447 20.63 15.27 -21.08
CA GLU A 447 20.93 16.53 -20.39
C GLU A 447 19.76 17.01 -19.52
N ALA A 448 18.52 16.88 -20.03
CA ALA A 448 17.32 17.17 -19.24
C ALA A 448 17.10 16.17 -18.10
N TRP A 449 17.41 14.89 -18.30
CA TRP A 449 17.31 13.87 -17.26
C TRP A 449 18.34 14.05 -16.14
N GLU A 450 19.61 14.25 -16.49
CA GLU A 450 20.69 14.46 -15.54
C GLU A 450 20.47 15.71 -14.70
N SER A 451 20.07 16.82 -15.33
CA SER A 451 19.70 18.05 -14.61
C SER A 451 18.48 17.86 -13.69
N PHE A 452 17.49 17.05 -14.10
CA PHE A 452 16.38 16.65 -13.23
C PHE A 452 16.86 15.85 -12.02
N VAL A 453 17.74 14.86 -12.20
CA VAL A 453 18.32 14.07 -11.12
C VAL A 453 19.09 14.97 -10.14
N LEU A 454 19.90 15.89 -10.66
CA LEU A 454 20.65 16.85 -9.84
C LEU A 454 19.72 17.72 -8.98
N VAL A 455 18.61 18.22 -9.51
CA VAL A 455 17.61 18.98 -8.72
C VAL A 455 16.97 18.09 -7.65
N VAL A 456 16.66 16.84 -7.97
CA VAL A 456 16.04 15.91 -7.02
C VAL A 456 16.98 15.61 -5.84
N GLU A 457 18.28 15.46 -6.10
CA GLU A 457 19.27 15.12 -5.07
C GLU A 457 19.75 16.33 -4.27
N ASN A 458 20.01 17.46 -4.95
CA ASN A 458 20.68 18.62 -4.37
C ASN A 458 19.73 19.76 -3.96
N PHE A 459 18.46 19.73 -4.37
CA PHE A 459 17.47 20.72 -3.96
C PHE A 459 16.29 20.08 -3.22
N LEU A 460 15.64 19.08 -3.82
CA LEU A 460 14.47 18.40 -3.22
C LEU A 460 14.86 17.30 -2.21
N GLY A 461 16.16 17.13 -1.95
CA GLY A 461 16.71 16.16 -1.00
C GLY A 461 16.74 16.66 0.45
N ASN A 462 17.50 15.96 1.30
CA ASN A 462 17.70 16.33 2.71
C ASN A 462 18.66 17.51 2.92
N HIS A 463 19.48 17.79 1.91
CA HIS A 463 20.45 18.87 1.92
C HIS A 463 20.23 19.75 0.70
N LYS A 464 20.12 21.05 0.93
CA LYS A 464 20.04 22.07 -0.12
C LYS A 464 21.46 22.52 -0.44
N ALA A 465 21.92 22.25 -1.66
CA ALA A 465 23.24 22.68 -2.11
C ALA A 465 23.31 24.21 -2.16
N PRO A 466 24.47 24.83 -1.88
CA PRO A 466 24.58 26.30 -1.89
C PRO A 466 24.34 26.90 -3.28
N ASN A 467 24.62 26.16 -4.35
CA ASN A 467 24.41 26.55 -5.75
C ASN A 467 23.06 26.04 -6.32
N TYR A 468 22.06 25.79 -5.46
CA TYR A 468 20.75 25.26 -5.90
C TYR A 468 20.06 26.12 -6.96
N GLU A 469 20.22 27.46 -6.92
CA GLU A 469 19.61 28.37 -7.89
C GLU A 469 20.14 28.10 -9.30
N GLU A 470 21.46 27.93 -9.44
CA GLU A 470 22.11 27.59 -10.72
C GLU A 470 21.67 26.21 -11.21
N ILE A 471 21.60 25.21 -10.31
CA ILE A 471 21.16 23.85 -10.64
C ILE A 471 19.72 23.89 -11.19
N VAL A 472 18.83 24.65 -10.56
CA VAL A 472 17.44 24.78 -11.01
C VAL A 472 17.36 25.54 -12.35
N GLN A 473 18.13 26.61 -12.55
CA GLN A 473 18.14 27.35 -13.81
C GLN A 473 18.65 26.48 -14.97
N ASN A 474 19.74 25.72 -14.77
CA ASN A 474 20.26 24.80 -15.77
C ASN A 474 19.22 23.75 -16.18
N MET A 475 18.48 23.21 -15.20
CA MET A 475 17.38 22.28 -15.47
C MET A 475 16.26 22.94 -16.28
N LEU A 476 15.87 24.18 -15.94
CA LEU A 476 14.84 24.92 -16.68
C LEU A 476 15.25 25.16 -18.14
N THR A 477 16.50 25.52 -18.41
CA THR A 477 17.04 25.68 -19.77
C THR A 477 17.00 24.37 -20.54
N ASN A 478 17.45 23.26 -19.94
CA ASN A 478 17.42 21.95 -20.60
C ASN A 478 15.98 21.48 -20.89
N PHE A 479 15.04 21.75 -19.98
CA PHE A 479 13.62 21.47 -20.19
C PHE A 479 13.03 22.32 -21.32
N GLN A 480 13.45 23.57 -21.46
CA GLN A 480 13.05 24.43 -22.57
C GLN A 480 13.58 23.89 -23.90
N THR A 481 14.85 23.47 -23.97
CA THR A 481 15.47 22.86 -25.17
C THR A 481 14.79 21.56 -25.56
N LEU A 482 14.37 20.75 -24.59
CA LEU A 482 13.59 19.52 -24.82
C LEU A 482 12.16 19.81 -25.35
N GLY A 483 11.70 21.06 -25.31
CA GLY A 483 10.34 21.44 -25.71
C GLY A 483 9.29 21.16 -24.64
N ALA A 484 9.68 21.09 -23.36
CA ALA A 484 8.75 20.92 -22.27
C ALA A 484 7.84 22.15 -22.10
N ASN A 485 6.57 21.93 -21.79
CA ASN A 485 5.65 23.01 -21.49
C ASN A 485 5.87 23.50 -20.05
N MET A 486 5.86 24.82 -19.85
CA MET A 486 5.89 25.41 -18.51
C MET A 486 4.59 25.03 -17.77
N SER A 487 4.74 24.24 -16.72
CA SER A 487 3.62 23.90 -15.83
C SER A 487 3.64 24.79 -14.59
N ILE A 488 2.51 24.88 -13.88
CA ILE A 488 2.45 25.63 -12.61
C ILE A 488 3.54 25.19 -11.61
N LYS A 489 3.91 23.91 -11.62
CA LYS A 489 4.95 23.35 -10.76
C LYS A 489 6.36 23.79 -11.18
N LEU A 490 6.61 23.90 -12.49
CA LEU A 490 7.87 24.46 -13.02
C LEU A 490 7.92 25.98 -12.79
N HIS A 491 6.79 26.68 -12.90
CA HIS A 491 6.70 28.11 -12.61
C HIS A 491 7.08 28.41 -11.15
N TYR A 492 6.64 27.61 -10.17
CA TYR A 492 7.09 27.77 -8.78
C TYR A 492 8.60 27.61 -8.63
N LEU A 493 9.21 26.67 -9.36
CA LEU A 493 10.67 26.50 -9.38
C LEU A 493 11.42 27.64 -10.10
N ARG A 494 10.78 28.37 -11.01
CA ARG A 494 11.43 29.48 -11.71
C ARG A 494 11.31 30.80 -10.94
N ASN A 495 10.11 31.12 -10.45
CA ASN A 495 9.78 32.46 -9.96
C ASN A 495 9.60 32.54 -8.45
N HIS A 496 9.52 31.40 -7.74
CA HIS A 496 9.19 31.35 -6.32
C HIS A 496 10.13 30.43 -5.53
N LEU A 497 11.41 30.36 -5.94
CA LEU A 497 12.44 29.60 -5.23
C LEU A 497 12.65 30.08 -3.78
N ASP A 498 12.42 31.37 -3.54
CA ASP A 498 12.48 32.03 -2.23
C ASP A 498 11.46 31.48 -1.23
N LYS A 499 10.36 30.87 -1.70
CA LYS A 499 9.29 30.32 -0.85
C LYS A 499 9.53 28.90 -0.39
N PHE A 500 10.57 28.23 -0.89
CA PHE A 500 10.94 26.90 -0.44
C PHE A 500 11.75 26.98 0.86
N PRO A 501 11.36 26.27 1.93
CA PRO A 501 12.13 26.25 3.17
C PRO A 501 13.53 25.64 2.96
N ASP A 502 14.49 26.01 3.80
CA ASP A 502 15.90 25.63 3.65
C ASP A 502 16.16 24.12 3.67
N ASN A 503 15.30 23.34 4.34
CA ASN A 503 15.42 21.88 4.40
C ASN A 503 14.14 21.19 3.92
N LEU A 504 14.00 21.02 2.61
CA LEU A 504 12.81 20.41 1.99
C LEU A 504 12.61 18.94 2.35
N GLY A 505 13.69 18.18 2.61
CA GLY A 505 13.60 16.80 3.08
C GLY A 505 12.84 16.68 4.41
N ASN A 506 13.03 17.63 5.33
CA ASN A 506 12.32 17.67 6.62
C ASN A 506 10.83 18.01 6.49
N TYR A 507 10.45 18.72 5.42
CA TYR A 507 9.06 19.08 5.11
C TYR A 507 8.43 18.16 4.06
N SER A 508 9.14 17.11 3.63
CA SER A 508 8.66 16.19 2.61
C SER A 508 7.35 15.52 3.02
N GLU A 509 6.44 15.41 2.06
CA GLU A 509 5.12 14.77 2.20
C GLU A 509 5.21 13.25 2.11
N GLU A 510 6.41 12.69 1.87
CA GLU A 510 6.59 11.23 1.83
C GLU A 510 6.10 10.53 3.11
N GLN A 511 6.16 11.22 4.26
CA GLN A 511 5.61 10.70 5.51
C GLN A 511 4.07 10.68 5.50
N GLY A 512 3.43 11.68 4.89
CA GLY A 512 1.98 11.69 4.65
C GLY A 512 1.54 10.61 3.68
N GLU A 513 2.33 10.34 2.64
CA GLU A 513 2.06 9.24 1.70
C GLU A 513 2.24 7.85 2.33
N ARG A 514 3.26 7.67 3.19
CA ARG A 514 3.42 6.44 3.98
C ARG A 514 2.24 6.22 4.93
N PHE A 515 1.73 7.30 5.52
CA PHE A 515 0.55 7.24 6.36
C PHE A 515 -0.66 6.64 5.61
N HIS A 516 -0.81 6.85 4.30
CA HIS A 516 -1.86 6.16 3.54
C HIS A 516 -1.70 4.64 3.50
N GLN A 517 -0.47 4.13 3.46
CA GLN A 517 -0.21 2.69 3.48
C GLN A 517 -0.53 2.10 4.86
N ASP A 518 -0.09 2.76 5.92
CA ASP A 518 -0.34 2.33 7.30
C ASP A 518 -1.83 2.37 7.63
N LEU A 519 -2.50 3.46 7.24
CA LEU A 519 -3.92 3.63 7.46
C LEU A 519 -4.75 2.64 6.65
N LYS A 520 -4.32 2.24 5.45
CA LYS A 520 -5.01 1.22 4.65
C LYS A 520 -5.14 -0.10 5.40
N VAL A 521 -4.12 -0.50 6.16
CA VAL A 521 -4.17 -1.71 6.99
C VAL A 521 -5.26 -1.58 8.07
N MET A 522 -5.39 -0.40 8.68
CA MET A 522 -6.46 -0.14 9.65
C MET A 522 -7.85 -0.04 9.00
N GLU A 523 -7.96 0.60 7.84
CA GLU A 523 -9.20 0.66 7.06
C GLU A 523 -9.69 -0.76 6.74
N GLU A 524 -8.79 -1.67 6.35
CA GLU A 524 -9.12 -3.07 6.08
C GLU A 524 -9.62 -3.79 7.36
N ARG A 525 -8.99 -3.57 8.51
CA ARG A 525 -9.40 -4.14 9.81
C ARG A 525 -10.79 -3.66 10.25
N TYR A 526 -11.07 -2.38 10.07
CA TYR A 526 -12.33 -1.75 10.48
C TYR A 526 -13.41 -1.81 9.38
N GLN A 527 -13.15 -2.54 8.28
CA GLN A 527 -14.06 -2.70 7.13
C GLN A 527 -14.45 -1.36 6.49
N GLY A 528 -13.53 -0.40 6.48
CA GLY A 528 -13.72 0.94 5.94
C GLY A 528 -14.61 1.85 6.79
N ARG A 529 -14.90 1.48 8.04
CA ARG A 529 -15.58 2.36 9.00
C ARG A 529 -14.59 3.33 9.61
N TRP A 530 -14.94 4.61 9.58
CA TRP A 530 -14.18 5.71 10.15
C TRP A 530 -14.94 6.19 11.39
N ASP A 531 -14.60 5.62 12.55
CA ASP A 531 -15.20 5.98 13.83
C ASP A 531 -14.12 6.41 14.84
N CYS A 532 -14.54 6.95 15.98
CA CYS A 532 -13.64 7.33 17.07
C CYS A 532 -12.76 6.16 17.53
N HIS A 533 -13.29 4.93 17.49
CA HIS A 533 -12.56 3.72 17.87
C HIS A 533 -11.37 3.44 16.96
N MET A 534 -11.55 3.55 15.64
CA MET A 534 -10.47 3.34 14.68
C MET A 534 -9.36 4.39 14.86
N MET A 535 -9.72 5.66 15.08
CA MET A 535 -8.74 6.73 15.30
C MET A 535 -7.95 6.52 16.60
N ALA A 536 -8.65 6.21 17.69
CA ALA A 536 -8.03 5.92 18.97
C ALA A 536 -7.13 4.67 18.91
N ASP A 537 -7.56 3.61 18.21
CA ASP A 537 -6.78 2.39 18.01
C ASP A 537 -5.53 2.63 17.15
N TYR A 538 -5.62 3.51 16.15
CA TYR A 538 -4.44 3.92 15.39
C TYR A 538 -3.44 4.65 16.30
N CYS A 539 -3.89 5.62 17.11
CA CYS A 539 -3.03 6.34 18.04
C CYS A 539 -2.43 5.40 19.10
N TRP A 540 -3.17 4.40 19.56
CA TRP A 540 -2.65 3.36 20.46
C TRP A 540 -1.51 2.55 19.83
N SER A 541 -1.58 2.29 18.52
CA SER A 541 -0.52 1.55 17.82
C SER A 541 0.78 2.37 17.68
N LEU A 542 0.70 3.69 17.79
CA LEU A 542 1.84 4.61 17.76
C LEU A 542 2.49 4.84 19.13
N LYS A 543 1.72 4.73 20.22
CA LYS A 543 2.20 4.93 21.60
C LYS A 543 3.19 3.82 21.99
N ARG A 544 4.29 4.17 22.65
CA ARG A 544 5.27 3.21 23.19
C ARG A 544 5.26 3.28 24.70
N ASP A 545 5.13 2.13 25.34
CA ASP A 545 5.05 2.05 26.81
C ASP A 545 6.44 1.85 27.44
N CYS A 546 7.37 1.25 26.68
CA CYS A 546 8.77 1.15 27.03
C CYS A 546 9.62 2.01 26.07
N PRO A 547 10.29 3.08 26.54
CA PRO A 547 11.37 3.71 25.78
C PRO A 547 12.42 2.64 25.49
N ARG A 548 12.73 2.41 24.20
CA ARG A 548 13.63 1.34 23.74
C ARG A 548 14.77 1.10 24.73
N LYS A 549 14.73 -0.03 25.45
CA LYS A 549 15.97 -0.68 25.87
C LYS A 549 16.65 -1.06 24.56
N ASN A 550 17.84 -0.53 24.31
CA ASN A 550 18.69 -1.04 23.25
C ASN A 550 18.88 -2.54 23.52
N TYR A 551 18.19 -3.38 22.74
CA TYR A 551 18.43 -4.81 22.65
C TYR A 551 19.33 -5.05 21.45
#